data_AF-A0A518IWF1-F1
#
_entry.id   AF-A0A518IWF1-F1
#
_cell.length_a   1.000
_cell.length_b   1.000
_cell.length_c   1.000
_cell.angle_alpha   90.00
_cell.angle_beta   90.00
_cell.angle_gamma   90.00
#
_symmetry.space_group_name_H-M   'P 1'
#
loop_
_entity.id
_entity.type
_entity.pdbx_description
1 polymer ?
#
loop_
_entity_poly.entity_id
_entity_poly.type
_entity_poly.pdbx_seq_one_letter_code
_entity_poly.pdbx_strand_id
1 'polypeptide(L)'
;MRLALRTAATLMLAFALGLPGASVSAQQTLPASAEPEPISLSGLVVQSYPPKPTMIESMASARRGVCAHLRASPVCQLLDGLLRPLSALTGGMIPGEKMPLPGEQEQPGPEGTAAQVKAVEMQAPQRQAAIAQLQGIDVRYYPEAEATLISALRADSSVCVRLEAAKTIATLPVCTPPLIKALQVCIAGTDVDGNPGELVPAVREQATVALNHCECCSPNLAAPANQRPEYPESRVVPAAAFASTATTIPPGAPYSMATPVAPGGTAQALFTQPVPSKPETIKRVALPVAKPKPSNLMDVFRAAAQ
;
A
#
# COMPACT_ATOMS: atom_id res chain seq x y z
N MET A 1 48.08 0.02 4.32
CA MET A 1 47.54 1.19 3.58
C MET A 1 46.06 1.29 3.91
N ARG A 2 45.66 1.83 5.08
CA ARG A 2 45.32 3.24 5.36
C ARG A 2 44.29 3.85 4.38
N LEU A 3 43.01 3.76 4.76
CA LEU A 3 42.09 4.87 5.05
C LEU A 3 42.18 6.13 4.15
N ALA A 4 41.15 6.43 3.34
CA ALA A 4 40.74 7.81 3.00
C ALA A 4 39.39 7.89 2.22
N LEU A 5 38.45 8.65 2.81
CA LEU A 5 37.53 9.66 2.25
C LEU A 5 36.59 9.26 1.08
N ARG A 6 35.26 9.18 1.29
CA ARG A 6 34.24 10.24 1.52
C ARG A 6 33.78 11.00 0.27
N THR A 7 32.45 11.00 0.08
CA THR A 7 31.55 12.12 -0.29
C THR A 7 31.45 12.60 -1.75
N ALA A 8 30.31 12.33 -2.39
CA ALA A 8 29.50 13.28 -3.19
C ALA A 8 28.13 12.62 -3.52
N ALA A 9 27.05 12.99 -2.84
CA ALA A 9 26.13 14.10 -3.19
C ALA A 9 25.05 13.66 -4.22
N THR A 10 23.95 13.02 -3.80
CA THR A 10 22.63 13.62 -3.46
C THR A 10 22.08 14.63 -4.49
N LEU A 11 21.05 14.24 -5.25
CA LEU A 11 20.05 15.17 -5.80
C LEU A 11 18.70 14.46 -5.98
N MET A 12 17.92 14.45 -4.89
CA MET A 12 16.50 14.08 -4.85
C MET A 12 15.68 15.34 -5.14
N LEU A 13 14.78 15.25 -6.13
CA LEU A 13 13.81 16.29 -6.47
C LEU A 13 12.55 16.08 -5.60
N ALA A 14 12.21 17.11 -4.82
CA ALA A 14 11.07 17.15 -3.91
C ALA A 14 9.74 17.29 -4.67
N PHE A 15 8.74 16.50 -4.30
CA PHE A 15 7.34 16.73 -4.65
C PHE A 15 6.53 16.90 -3.38
N ALA A 16 6.06 18.12 -3.15
CA ALA A 16 5.32 18.56 -1.98
C ALA A 16 3.82 18.51 -2.25
N LEU A 17 3.06 17.74 -1.48
CA LEU A 17 1.63 17.93 -1.30
C LEU A 17 1.28 17.69 0.18
N GLY A 18 0.77 18.75 0.82
CA GLY A 18 0.35 18.75 2.22
C GLY A 18 -1.00 18.07 2.43
N LEU A 19 -1.13 17.41 3.58
CA LEU A 19 -2.40 16.96 4.15
C LEU A 19 -2.62 17.59 5.53
N PRO A 20 -3.85 18.04 5.85
CA PRO A 20 -4.21 18.51 7.18
C PRO A 20 -4.43 17.36 8.16
N GLY A 21 -3.97 17.57 9.40
CA GLY A 21 -4.03 16.59 10.49
C GLY A 21 -5.44 16.39 11.05
N ALA A 22 -5.77 15.13 11.29
CA ALA A 22 -6.91 14.71 12.11
C ALA A 22 -6.39 14.13 13.44
N SER A 23 -6.79 14.74 14.54
CA SER A 23 -6.54 14.28 15.90
C SER A 23 -7.55 13.18 16.28
N VAL A 24 -7.07 11.95 16.43
CA VAL A 24 -7.86 10.83 16.95
C VAL A 24 -7.50 10.61 18.42
N SER A 25 -8.44 10.89 19.33
CA SER A 25 -8.37 10.49 20.73
C SER A 25 -8.80 9.03 20.87
N ALA A 26 -7.93 8.17 21.36
CA ALA A 26 -8.23 6.78 21.69
C ALA A 26 -8.48 6.64 23.21
N GLN A 27 -9.69 6.25 23.58
CA GLN A 27 -10.00 5.72 24.92
C GLN A 27 -9.68 4.23 24.95
N GLN A 28 -8.73 3.83 25.80
CA GLN A 28 -8.43 2.44 26.12
C GLN A 28 -9.37 1.93 27.21
N THR A 29 -10.21 0.97 26.87
CA THR A 29 -10.90 0.10 27.83
C THR A 29 -10.05 -1.16 28.06
N LEU A 30 -9.63 -1.37 29.30
CA LEU A 30 -8.95 -2.57 29.80
C LEU A 30 -9.93 -3.76 29.86
N PRO A 31 -9.59 -4.94 29.30
CA PRO A 31 -10.28 -6.17 29.63
C PRO A 31 -9.60 -6.93 30.77
N ALA A 32 -10.47 -7.59 31.54
CA ALA A 32 -10.21 -8.28 32.78
C ALA A 32 -9.41 -9.58 32.62
N SER A 33 -8.71 -9.90 33.71
CA SER A 33 -8.01 -11.13 34.04
C SER A 33 -8.80 -12.39 33.70
N ALA A 34 -8.19 -13.32 32.97
CA ALA A 34 -8.72 -14.67 32.71
C ALA A 34 -7.82 -15.74 33.35
N GLU A 35 -8.48 -16.73 33.95
CA GLU A 35 -7.94 -17.93 34.59
C GLU A 35 -7.19 -18.87 33.62
N PRO A 36 -6.28 -19.72 34.13
CA PRO A 36 -5.56 -20.72 33.34
C PRO A 36 -6.43 -21.96 33.05
N GLU A 37 -6.70 -22.20 31.76
CA GLU A 37 -7.36 -23.41 31.24
C GLU A 37 -6.38 -24.62 31.12
N PRO A 38 -6.89 -25.87 31.22
CA PRO A 38 -6.10 -27.09 31.15
C PRO A 38 -5.61 -27.45 29.73
N ILE A 39 -4.36 -27.92 29.65
CA ILE A 39 -3.67 -28.32 28.43
C ILE A 39 -4.33 -29.58 27.85
N SER A 40 -5.09 -29.42 26.76
CA SER A 40 -5.67 -30.53 26.00
C SER A 40 -4.70 -31.03 24.94
N LEU A 41 -4.11 -32.20 25.18
CA LEU A 41 -3.23 -32.96 24.29
C LEU A 41 -4.08 -33.83 23.35
N SER A 42 -4.58 -33.28 22.24
CA SER A 42 -5.22 -34.05 21.18
C SER A 42 -5.27 -33.25 19.88
N GLY A 43 -4.48 -33.64 18.88
CA GLY A 43 -4.57 -33.03 17.54
C GLY A 43 -3.41 -33.36 16.62
N LEU A 44 -3.37 -34.60 16.12
CA LEU A 44 -2.55 -34.97 14.98
C LEU A 44 -3.18 -34.29 13.74
N VAL A 45 -2.74 -33.07 13.44
CA VAL A 45 -3.19 -32.31 12.25
C VAL A 45 -2.67 -33.05 11.02
N VAL A 46 -3.56 -33.78 10.35
CA VAL A 46 -3.31 -34.32 9.01
C VAL A 46 -3.12 -33.11 8.10
N GLN A 47 -1.87 -32.83 7.76
CA GLN A 47 -1.51 -31.76 6.85
C GLN A 47 -2.05 -32.12 5.47
N SER A 48 -3.26 -31.64 5.17
CA SER A 48 -3.90 -31.76 3.87
C SER A 48 -3.03 -31.03 2.86
N TYR A 49 -2.36 -31.79 1.99
CA TYR A 49 -1.63 -31.21 0.87
C TYR A 49 -2.63 -30.52 -0.04
N PRO A 50 -2.48 -29.22 -0.34
CA PRO A 50 -3.40 -28.55 -1.24
C PRO A 50 -3.38 -29.28 -2.59
N PRO A 51 -4.55 -29.46 -3.23
CA PRO A 51 -4.63 -30.05 -4.55
C PRO A 51 -3.71 -29.28 -5.49
N LYS A 52 -2.93 -30.01 -6.31
CA LYS A 52 -2.04 -29.38 -7.29
C LYS A 52 -2.87 -28.44 -8.17
N PRO A 53 -2.50 -27.15 -8.29
CA PRO A 53 -3.25 -26.22 -9.12
C PRO A 53 -3.29 -26.76 -10.55
N THR A 54 -4.47 -26.74 -11.16
CA THR A 54 -4.62 -27.13 -12.56
C THR A 54 -3.79 -26.17 -13.44
N MET A 55 -3.32 -26.64 -14.61
CA MET A 55 -2.54 -25.77 -15.52
C MET A 55 -3.26 -24.46 -15.84
N ILE A 56 -4.60 -24.47 -15.90
CA ILE A 56 -5.42 -23.29 -16.18
C ILE A 56 -5.31 -22.25 -15.05
N GLU A 57 -5.36 -22.70 -13.79
CA GLU A 57 -5.26 -21.82 -12.62
C GLU A 57 -3.84 -21.27 -12.43
N SER A 58 -2.83 -22.08 -12.78
CA SER A 58 -1.44 -21.64 -12.89
C SER A 58 -1.26 -20.55 -13.95
N MET A 59 -1.85 -20.70 -15.15
CA MET A 59 -1.79 -19.66 -16.19
C MET A 59 -2.56 -18.39 -15.82
N ALA A 60 -3.70 -18.50 -15.14
CA ALA A 60 -4.49 -17.34 -14.71
C ALA A 60 -3.79 -16.52 -13.60
N SER A 61 -3.11 -17.19 -12.67
CA SER A 61 -2.29 -16.54 -11.65
C SER A 61 -1.01 -15.95 -12.24
N ALA A 62 -0.34 -16.66 -13.15
CA ALA A 62 0.82 -16.15 -13.89
C ALA A 62 0.49 -14.92 -14.73
N ARG A 63 -0.68 -14.89 -15.38
CA ARG A 63 -1.14 -13.72 -16.16
C ARG A 63 -1.26 -12.46 -15.30
N ARG A 64 -1.74 -12.55 -14.05
CA ARG A 64 -1.88 -11.37 -13.18
C ARG A 64 -0.53 -10.78 -12.77
N GLY A 65 0.45 -11.61 -12.44
CA GLY A 65 1.81 -11.15 -12.11
C GLY A 65 2.58 -10.61 -13.31
N VAL A 66 2.49 -11.30 -14.46
CA VAL A 66 3.14 -10.88 -15.70
C VAL A 66 2.52 -9.59 -16.24
N CYS A 67 1.21 -9.39 -16.11
CA CYS A 67 0.57 -8.14 -16.54
C CYS A 67 1.08 -6.90 -15.78
N ALA A 68 1.44 -7.01 -14.49
CA ALA A 68 2.00 -5.86 -13.77
C ALA A 68 3.38 -5.47 -14.29
N HIS A 69 4.27 -6.44 -14.51
CA HIS A 69 5.59 -6.19 -15.10
C HIS A 69 5.52 -5.77 -16.58
N LEU A 70 4.61 -6.36 -17.36
CA LEU A 70 4.40 -5.93 -18.73
C LEU A 70 3.87 -4.50 -18.77
N ARG A 71 2.87 -4.13 -17.97
CA ARG A 71 2.38 -2.74 -17.87
C ARG A 71 3.48 -1.76 -17.45
N ALA A 72 4.40 -2.18 -16.58
CA ALA A 72 5.54 -1.37 -16.18
C ALA A 72 6.65 -1.27 -17.27
N SER A 73 6.63 -2.13 -18.29
CA SER A 73 7.64 -2.12 -19.34
C SER A 73 7.57 -0.83 -20.18
N PRO A 74 8.71 -0.29 -20.64
CA PRO A 74 8.73 0.91 -21.49
C PRO A 74 7.96 0.71 -22.80
N VAL A 75 7.86 -0.53 -23.28
CA VAL A 75 7.07 -0.88 -24.47
C VAL A 75 5.58 -0.70 -24.20
N CYS A 76 5.06 -1.18 -23.06
CA CYS A 76 3.65 -0.97 -22.73
C CYS A 76 3.34 0.49 -22.42
N GLN A 77 4.23 1.22 -21.75
CA GLN A 77 4.06 2.67 -21.54
C GLN A 77 3.99 3.44 -22.86
N LEU A 78 4.81 3.06 -23.84
CA LEU A 78 4.79 3.63 -25.19
C LEU A 78 3.50 3.26 -25.92
N LEU A 79 3.07 1.99 -25.86
CA LEU A 79 1.82 1.55 -26.45
C LEU A 79 0.61 2.25 -25.82
N ASP A 80 0.56 2.41 -24.50
CA ASP A 80 -0.50 3.15 -23.82
C ASP A 80 -0.51 4.63 -24.25
N GLY A 81 0.67 5.24 -24.40
CA GLY A 81 0.85 6.58 -24.92
C GLY A 81 0.34 6.74 -26.36
N LEU A 82 0.55 5.74 -27.21
CA LEU A 82 0.09 5.73 -28.61
C LEU A 82 -1.40 5.38 -28.74
N LEU A 83 -1.92 4.49 -27.89
CA LEU A 83 -3.29 4.04 -27.94
C LEU A 83 -4.27 5.07 -27.37
N ARG A 84 -3.84 5.94 -26.45
CA ARG A 84 -4.67 7.04 -25.93
C ARG A 84 -5.21 8.00 -26.99
N PRO A 85 -4.37 8.65 -27.84
CA PRO A 85 -4.87 9.53 -28.88
C PRO A 85 -5.68 8.77 -29.94
N LEU A 86 -5.32 7.52 -30.24
CA LEU A 86 -6.08 6.68 -31.17
C LEU A 86 -7.46 6.29 -30.62
N SER A 87 -7.56 5.97 -29.33
CA SER A 87 -8.84 5.70 -28.67
C SER A 87 -9.73 6.94 -28.69
N ALA A 88 -9.16 8.13 -28.43
CA ALA A 88 -9.89 9.39 -28.54
C ALA A 88 -10.36 9.68 -29.98
N LEU A 89 -9.48 9.49 -30.97
CA LEU A 89 -9.79 9.78 -32.39
C LEU A 89 -10.78 8.78 -32.99
N THR A 90 -10.76 7.53 -32.55
CA THR A 90 -11.68 6.47 -33.00
C THR A 90 -13.00 6.44 -32.23
N GLY A 91 -13.27 7.44 -31.39
CA GLY A 91 -14.50 7.48 -30.58
C GLY A 91 -14.62 6.30 -29.61
N GLY A 92 -13.49 5.74 -29.17
CA GLY A 92 -13.45 4.58 -28.28
C GLY A 92 -13.63 3.22 -28.96
N MET A 93 -13.54 3.11 -30.30
CA MET A 93 -13.53 1.79 -30.98
C MET A 93 -12.33 0.94 -30.55
N ILE A 94 -11.18 1.57 -30.31
CA ILE A 94 -10.05 0.89 -29.66
C ILE A 94 -10.27 1.00 -28.15
N PRO A 95 -10.50 -0.12 -27.45
CA PRO A 95 -10.78 -0.09 -26.02
C PRO A 95 -9.54 0.38 -25.28
N GLY A 96 -9.54 1.66 -24.88
CA GLY A 96 -8.63 2.14 -23.84
C GLY A 96 -9.03 1.51 -22.51
N GLU A 97 -8.05 1.32 -21.63
CA GLU A 97 -8.33 0.92 -20.25
C GLU A 97 -9.12 2.06 -19.57
N LYS A 98 -10.45 1.94 -19.58
CA LYS A 98 -11.34 2.95 -18.99
C LYS A 98 -11.10 2.97 -17.48
N MET A 99 -10.56 4.07 -16.99
CA MET A 99 -10.55 4.35 -15.56
C MET A 99 -12.01 4.48 -15.11
N PRO A 100 -12.45 3.73 -14.09
CA PRO A 100 -13.81 3.81 -13.61
C PRO A 100 -14.10 5.25 -13.18
N LEU A 101 -15.20 5.81 -13.69
CA LEU A 101 -15.62 7.15 -13.33
C LEU A 101 -16.03 7.16 -11.84
N PRO A 102 -15.83 8.26 -11.10
CA PRO A 102 -16.23 8.34 -9.70
C PRO A 102 -17.70 7.94 -9.46
N GLY A 103 -18.61 8.31 -10.36
CA GLY A 103 -20.03 7.95 -10.25
C GLY A 103 -20.36 6.47 -10.52
N GLU A 104 -19.47 5.70 -11.15
CA GLU A 104 -19.66 4.25 -11.34
C GLU A 104 -19.31 3.47 -10.07
N GLN A 105 -18.46 4.03 -9.21
CA GLN A 105 -18.05 3.39 -7.95
C GLN A 105 -19.16 3.43 -6.88
N GLU A 106 -20.07 4.39 -6.98
CA GLU A 106 -21.17 4.60 -6.03
C GLU A 106 -22.43 3.79 -6.38
N GLN A 107 -22.46 3.12 -7.53
CA GLN A 107 -23.63 2.35 -7.94
C GLN A 107 -23.84 1.14 -7.00
N PRO A 108 -25.02 0.97 -6.40
CA PRO A 108 -25.27 -0.18 -5.55
C PRO A 108 -25.28 -1.47 -6.38
N GLY A 109 -24.68 -2.52 -5.84
CA GLY A 109 -24.71 -3.86 -6.43
C GLY A 109 -23.37 -4.37 -6.97
N PRO A 110 -23.40 -5.42 -7.81
CA PRO A 110 -22.18 -6.07 -8.29
C PRO A 110 -21.35 -5.16 -9.21
N GLU A 111 -22.00 -4.25 -9.96
CA GLU A 111 -21.34 -3.33 -10.89
C GLU A 111 -20.47 -2.31 -10.17
N GLY A 112 -21.00 -1.64 -9.13
CA GLY A 112 -20.20 -0.71 -8.33
C GLY A 112 -19.09 -1.42 -7.54
N THR A 113 -19.34 -2.65 -7.07
CA THR A 113 -18.29 -3.46 -6.42
C THR A 113 -17.14 -3.77 -7.39
N ALA A 114 -17.45 -4.16 -8.62
CA ALA A 114 -16.44 -4.38 -9.65
C ALA A 114 -15.68 -3.09 -10.02
N ALA A 115 -16.37 -1.95 -10.08
CA ALA A 115 -15.74 -0.64 -10.33
C ALA A 115 -14.78 -0.25 -9.20
N GLN A 116 -15.14 -0.50 -7.93
CA GLN A 116 -14.27 -0.26 -6.78
C GLN A 116 -13.05 -1.17 -6.78
N VAL A 117 -13.23 -2.48 -7.03
CA VAL A 117 -12.10 -3.42 -7.15
C VAL A 117 -11.14 -2.98 -8.25
N LYS A 118 -11.68 -2.58 -9.42
CA LYS A 118 -10.87 -2.07 -10.52
C LYS A 118 -10.12 -0.79 -10.12
N ALA A 119 -10.76 0.13 -9.40
CA ALA A 119 -10.09 1.34 -8.93
C ALA A 119 -8.93 1.02 -7.97
N VAL A 120 -9.13 0.08 -7.04
CA VAL A 120 -8.10 -0.38 -6.11
C VAL A 120 -6.95 -1.07 -6.85
N GLU A 121 -7.25 -1.87 -7.88
CA GLU A 121 -6.24 -2.50 -8.73
C GLU A 121 -5.43 -1.47 -9.54
N MET A 122 -6.08 -0.42 -10.06
CA MET A 122 -5.41 0.67 -10.78
C MET A 122 -4.43 1.45 -9.89
N GLN A 123 -4.70 1.53 -8.58
CA GLN A 123 -3.82 2.19 -7.61
C GLN A 123 -2.71 1.26 -7.07
N ALA A 124 -2.77 -0.04 -7.34
CA ALA A 124 -1.77 -1.01 -6.88
C ALA A 124 -0.30 -0.62 -7.20
N PRO A 125 0.07 -0.16 -8.42
CA PRO A 125 1.46 0.23 -8.70
C PRO A 125 1.93 1.44 -7.86
N GLN A 126 1.03 2.38 -7.55
CA GLN A 126 1.36 3.52 -6.69
C GLN A 126 1.60 3.07 -5.25
N ARG A 127 0.76 2.16 -4.74
CA ARG A 127 0.96 1.55 -3.41
C ARG A 127 2.25 0.75 -3.37
N GLN A 128 2.55 -0.02 -4.41
CA GLN A 128 3.81 -0.77 -4.52
C GLN A 128 5.02 0.17 -4.45
N ALA A 129 5.00 1.26 -5.21
CA ALA A 129 6.07 2.26 -5.19
C ALA A 129 6.20 2.93 -3.81
N ALA A 130 5.08 3.23 -3.14
CA ALA A 130 5.09 3.78 -1.79
C ALA A 130 5.71 2.80 -0.77
N ILE A 131 5.41 1.50 -0.86
CA ILE A 131 6.03 0.48 -0.02
C ILE A 131 7.53 0.36 -0.31
N ALA A 132 7.93 0.39 -1.58
CA ALA A 132 9.34 0.35 -1.97
C ALA A 132 10.13 1.56 -1.43
N GLN A 133 9.49 2.72 -1.23
CA GLN A 133 10.12 3.88 -0.59
C GLN A 133 10.39 3.67 0.91
N LEU A 134 9.73 2.71 1.55
CA LEU A 134 9.96 2.36 2.96
C LEU A 134 11.19 1.46 3.16
N GLN A 135 11.91 1.10 2.09
CA GLN A 135 13.12 0.30 2.17
C GLN A 135 14.21 1.00 2.98
N GLY A 136 14.83 0.26 3.90
CA GLY A 136 15.92 0.76 4.74
C GLY A 136 15.51 1.68 5.89
N ILE A 137 14.21 1.96 6.08
CA ILE A 137 13.73 2.71 7.24
C ILE A 137 13.95 1.90 8.52
N ASP A 138 14.45 2.53 9.58
CA ASP A 138 14.57 1.89 10.90
C ASP A 138 13.21 1.90 11.60
N VAL A 139 12.49 0.78 11.50
CA VAL A 139 11.15 0.59 12.07
C VAL A 139 11.07 0.82 13.59
N ARG A 140 12.19 0.80 14.32
CA ARG A 140 12.21 1.12 15.76
C ARG A 140 11.77 2.55 16.06
N TYR A 141 12.04 3.48 15.15
CA TYR A 141 11.73 4.89 15.31
C TYR A 141 10.46 5.33 14.56
N TYR A 142 9.97 4.48 13.66
CA TYR A 142 8.82 4.75 12.79
C TYR A 142 7.80 3.60 12.89
N PRO A 143 7.10 3.45 14.04
CA PRO A 143 6.08 2.40 14.20
C PRO A 143 4.91 2.56 13.21
N GLU A 144 4.69 3.77 12.66
CA GLU A 144 3.73 3.99 11.58
C GLU A 144 4.13 3.27 10.28
N ALA A 145 5.43 3.20 9.97
CA ALA A 145 5.95 2.49 8.80
C ALA A 145 5.86 0.97 9.01
N GLU A 146 6.14 0.51 10.22
CA GLU A 146 5.94 -0.89 10.62
C GLU A 146 4.48 -1.33 10.46
N ALA A 147 3.54 -0.57 11.01
CA ALA A 147 2.11 -0.86 10.87
C ALA A 147 1.68 -0.85 9.40
N THR A 148 2.21 0.09 8.60
CA THR A 148 1.98 0.14 7.15
C THR A 148 2.49 -1.11 6.45
N LEU A 149 3.72 -1.57 6.76
CA LEU A 149 4.30 -2.79 6.18
C LEU A 149 3.52 -4.05 6.57
N ILE A 150 3.07 -4.16 7.83
CA ILE A 150 2.24 -5.29 8.29
C ILE A 150 0.89 -5.29 7.57
N SER A 151 0.23 -4.13 7.47
CA SER A 151 -1.04 -4.00 6.76
C SER A 151 -0.89 -4.30 5.26
N ALA A 152 0.21 -3.82 4.64
CA ALA A 152 0.49 -4.10 3.24
C ALA A 152 0.80 -5.59 3.00
N LEU A 153 1.47 -6.25 3.94
CA LEU A 153 1.80 -7.68 3.85
C LEU A 153 0.56 -8.58 4.04
N ARG A 154 -0.38 -8.22 4.93
CA ARG A 154 -1.49 -9.11 5.33
C ARG A 154 -2.85 -8.72 4.77
N ALA A 155 -3.10 -7.42 4.59
CA ALA A 155 -4.43 -6.90 4.28
C ALA A 155 -4.56 -6.29 2.87
N ASP A 156 -3.46 -6.03 2.15
CA ASP A 156 -3.57 -5.48 0.79
C ASP A 156 -4.21 -6.51 -0.15
N SER A 157 -5.16 -6.07 -0.97
CA SER A 157 -5.85 -6.94 -1.92
C SER A 157 -4.92 -7.41 -3.06
N SER A 158 -3.91 -6.61 -3.39
CA SER A 158 -3.04 -6.86 -4.54
C SER A 158 -1.80 -7.66 -4.16
N VAL A 159 -1.61 -8.78 -4.85
CA VAL A 159 -0.48 -9.71 -4.62
C VAL A 159 0.87 -9.03 -4.81
N CYS A 160 0.98 -8.11 -5.79
CA CYS A 160 2.23 -7.40 -6.06
C CYS A 160 2.66 -6.50 -4.89
N VAL A 161 1.71 -5.83 -4.22
CA VAL A 161 2.01 -5.01 -3.05
C VAL A 161 2.42 -5.88 -1.87
N ARG A 162 1.75 -7.02 -1.64
CA ARG A 162 2.14 -7.97 -0.59
C ARG A 162 3.54 -8.54 -0.80
N LEU A 163 3.88 -8.89 -2.04
CA LEU A 163 5.22 -9.35 -2.40
C LEU A 163 6.28 -8.25 -2.18
N GLU A 164 5.99 -7.02 -2.57
CA GLU A 164 6.89 -5.88 -2.36
C GLU A 164 7.08 -5.57 -0.88
N ALA A 165 6.02 -5.69 -0.07
CA ALA A 165 6.10 -5.57 1.39
C ALA A 165 7.03 -6.63 1.97
N ALA A 166 6.91 -7.90 1.57
CA ALA A 166 7.80 -8.96 2.01
C ALA A 166 9.28 -8.72 1.61
N LYS A 167 9.53 -8.23 0.38
CA LYS A 167 10.87 -7.82 -0.06
C LYS A 167 11.43 -6.67 0.77
N THR A 168 10.60 -5.68 1.05
CA THR A 168 10.97 -4.49 1.83
C THR A 168 11.31 -4.87 3.27
N ILE A 169 10.54 -5.78 3.88
CA ILE A 169 10.82 -6.29 5.23
C ILE A 169 12.18 -7.02 5.27
N ALA A 170 12.53 -7.78 4.21
CA ALA A 170 13.81 -8.45 4.11
C ALA A 170 15.03 -7.51 4.00
N THR A 171 14.83 -6.23 3.67
CA THR A 171 15.92 -5.24 3.58
C THR A 171 16.00 -4.32 4.79
N LEU A 172 15.10 -4.48 5.77
CA LEU A 172 15.11 -3.66 6.98
C LEU A 172 16.38 -3.93 7.80
N PRO A 173 16.92 -2.87 8.45
CA PRO A 173 18.11 -3.02 9.31
C PRO A 173 17.80 -3.78 10.61
N VAL A 174 16.54 -3.74 11.06
CA VAL A 174 16.09 -4.36 12.31
C VAL A 174 14.71 -4.98 12.12
N CYS A 175 14.52 -6.16 12.71
CA CYS A 175 13.21 -6.81 12.80
C CYS A 175 12.63 -6.67 14.20
N THR A 176 11.34 -6.36 14.25
CA THR A 176 10.57 -6.21 15.47
C THR A 176 9.69 -7.45 15.71
N PRO A 177 9.28 -7.73 16.96
CA PRO A 177 8.39 -8.85 17.26
C PRO A 177 7.08 -8.90 16.46
N PRO A 178 6.34 -7.80 16.20
CA PRO A 178 5.12 -7.86 15.42
C PRO A 178 5.38 -8.14 13.93
N LEU A 179 6.49 -7.67 13.34
CA LEU A 179 6.88 -8.05 11.97
C LEU A 179 7.16 -9.55 11.87
N ILE A 180 7.89 -10.12 12.83
CA ILE A 180 8.18 -11.56 12.88
C ILE A 180 6.88 -12.36 12.97
N LYS A 181 5.93 -11.96 13.83
CA LYS A 181 4.61 -12.60 13.93
C LYS A 181 3.84 -12.51 12.60
N ALA A 182 3.83 -11.34 11.95
CA ALA A 182 3.15 -11.16 10.68
C ALA A 182 3.75 -12.06 9.57
N LEU A 183 5.08 -12.19 9.52
CA LEU A 183 5.76 -13.11 8.60
C LEU A 183 5.42 -14.57 8.89
N GLN A 184 5.41 -14.99 10.16
CA GLN A 184 5.04 -16.36 10.54
C GLN A 184 3.60 -16.71 10.12
N VAL A 185 2.65 -15.80 10.35
CA VAL A 185 1.25 -15.98 9.92
C VAL A 185 1.15 -16.02 8.39
N CYS A 186 1.87 -15.14 7.69
CA CYS A 186 1.99 -15.14 6.23
C CYS A 186 2.52 -16.47 5.68
N ILE A 187 3.57 -17.04 6.30
CA ILE A 187 4.16 -18.33 5.92
C ILE A 187 3.20 -19.48 6.22
N ALA A 188 2.52 -19.46 7.36
CA ALA A 188 1.54 -20.47 7.75
C ALA A 188 0.30 -20.43 6.84
N GLY A 189 -0.03 -19.25 6.29
CA GLY A 189 -1.22 -19.05 5.47
C GLY A 189 -2.52 -19.10 6.28
N THR A 190 -2.47 -18.80 7.58
CA THR A 190 -3.64 -18.81 8.48
C THR A 190 -4.32 -17.44 8.53
N ASP A 191 -5.54 -17.40 9.07
CA ASP A 191 -6.42 -16.24 9.24
C ASP A 191 -6.58 -15.82 10.72
N VAL A 192 -5.61 -16.18 11.57
CA VAL A 192 -5.64 -15.93 13.03
C VAL A 192 -5.74 -14.44 13.37
N ASP A 193 -5.22 -13.57 12.51
CA ASP A 193 -5.26 -12.11 12.63
C ASP A 193 -6.52 -11.47 12.01
N GLY A 194 -7.47 -12.27 11.52
CA GLY A 194 -8.69 -11.79 10.86
C GLY A 194 -8.48 -11.33 9.40
N ASN A 195 -7.25 -11.41 8.88
CA ASN A 195 -6.93 -11.17 7.49
C ASN A 195 -6.99 -12.48 6.68
N PRO A 196 -7.29 -12.44 5.38
CA PRO A 196 -7.27 -13.66 4.57
C PRO A 196 -5.87 -14.31 4.57
N GLY A 197 -5.85 -15.64 4.68
CA GLY A 197 -4.61 -16.42 4.59
C GLY A 197 -3.90 -16.25 3.24
N GLU A 198 -2.56 -16.26 3.24
CA GLU A 198 -1.80 -16.14 1.99
C GLU A 198 -1.89 -17.42 1.15
N LEU A 199 -2.46 -17.29 -0.05
CA LEU A 199 -2.59 -18.39 -1.02
C LEU A 199 -1.42 -18.45 -2.01
N VAL A 200 -0.70 -17.34 -2.22
CA VAL A 200 0.29 -17.23 -3.29
C VAL A 200 1.65 -17.75 -2.81
N PRO A 201 2.22 -18.80 -3.42
CA PRO A 201 3.47 -19.39 -2.96
C PRO A 201 4.66 -18.43 -3.05
N ALA A 202 4.70 -17.56 -4.06
CA ALA A 202 5.78 -16.57 -4.21
C ALA A 202 5.84 -15.56 -3.05
N VAL A 203 4.69 -15.17 -2.49
CA VAL A 203 4.64 -14.27 -1.32
C VAL A 203 5.13 -15.02 -0.08
N ARG A 204 4.72 -16.29 0.09
CA ARG A 204 5.17 -17.14 1.21
C ARG A 204 6.67 -17.40 1.18
N GLU A 205 7.23 -17.70 0.01
CA GLU A 205 8.67 -17.89 -0.18
C GLU A 205 9.44 -16.59 0.10
N GLN A 206 8.96 -15.45 -0.37
CA GLN A 206 9.61 -14.19 -0.03
C GLN A 206 9.51 -13.87 1.47
N ALA A 207 8.41 -14.24 2.12
CA ALA A 207 8.25 -14.09 3.56
C ALA A 207 9.18 -15.02 4.36
N THR A 208 9.46 -16.25 3.89
CA THR A 208 10.46 -17.12 4.53
C THR A 208 11.87 -16.53 4.41
N VAL A 209 12.22 -15.96 3.25
CA VAL A 209 13.49 -15.24 3.07
C VAL A 209 13.61 -14.07 4.06
N ALA A 210 12.54 -13.27 4.21
CA ALA A 210 12.50 -12.18 5.17
C ALA A 210 12.63 -12.66 6.63
N LEU A 211 11.97 -13.77 6.98
CA LEU A 211 12.06 -14.37 8.31
C LEU A 211 13.49 -14.85 8.61
N ASN A 212 14.12 -15.54 7.67
CA ASN A 212 15.52 -16.00 7.81
C ASN A 212 16.48 -14.81 7.99
N HIS A 213 16.24 -13.70 7.30
CA HIS A 213 17.00 -12.46 7.48
C HIS A 213 16.82 -11.91 8.91
N CYS A 214 15.58 -11.88 9.42
CA CYS A 214 15.29 -11.44 10.78
C CYS A 214 15.96 -12.32 11.86
N GLU A 215 16.04 -13.63 11.65
CA GLU A 215 16.73 -14.55 12.55
C GLU A 215 18.25 -14.33 12.56
N CYS A 216 18.84 -14.04 11.38
CA CYS A 216 20.26 -13.72 11.25
C CYS A 216 20.62 -12.37 11.90
N CYS A 217 19.74 -11.37 11.76
CA CYS A 217 19.99 -9.99 12.16
C CYS A 217 19.53 -9.66 13.59
N SER A 218 19.50 -10.62 14.53
CA SER A 218 18.92 -10.40 15.86
C SER A 218 19.95 -10.01 16.94
N PRO A 219 20.34 -8.73 17.11
CA PRO A 219 20.78 -8.24 18.41
C PRO A 219 19.52 -7.97 19.24
N ASN A 220 19.21 -8.97 20.07
CA ASN A 220 18.24 -8.97 21.15
C ASN A 220 18.22 -7.65 21.93
N LEU A 221 17.27 -6.75 21.69
CA LEU A 221 17.19 -5.49 22.43
C LEU A 221 15.74 -5.06 22.65
N ALA A 222 15.29 -5.29 23.89
CA ALA A 222 14.34 -4.44 24.59
C ALA A 222 14.91 -3.01 24.67
N ALA A 223 14.96 -2.31 23.54
CA ALA A 223 15.30 -0.90 23.53
C ALA A 223 14.07 -0.13 24.05
N PRO A 224 14.23 0.74 25.06
CA PRO A 224 13.12 1.58 25.53
C PRO A 224 12.58 2.38 24.33
N ALA A 225 11.26 2.56 24.28
CA ALA A 225 10.57 3.29 23.21
C ALA A 225 11.25 4.64 22.98
N ASN A 226 12.16 4.67 22.00
CA ASN A 226 13.11 5.76 21.87
C ASN A 226 12.39 6.91 21.19
N GLN A 227 12.60 8.10 21.73
CA GLN A 227 12.26 9.36 21.10
C GLN A 227 12.72 9.29 19.64
N ARG A 228 11.79 9.50 18.71
CA ARG A 228 12.07 9.61 17.27
C ARG A 228 13.24 10.57 17.14
N PRO A 229 14.34 10.21 16.44
CA PRO A 229 15.44 11.11 16.22
C PRO A 229 14.83 12.38 15.62
N GLU A 230 14.87 13.46 16.40
CA GLU A 230 14.36 14.73 15.95
C GLU A 230 15.24 15.06 14.74
N TYR A 231 14.67 14.94 13.55
CA TYR A 231 15.37 15.39 12.35
C TYR A 231 15.74 16.83 12.67
N PRO A 232 17.02 17.23 12.54
CA PRO A 232 17.40 18.60 12.82
C PRO A 232 16.46 19.46 12.00
N GLU A 233 15.52 20.16 12.67
CA GLU A 233 14.47 20.92 12.02
C GLU A 233 15.19 21.69 10.94
N SER A 234 14.90 21.34 9.69
CA SER A 234 15.68 21.78 8.53
C SER A 234 15.88 23.25 8.73
N ARG A 235 17.13 23.64 9.02
CA ARG A 235 17.50 25.02 9.39
C ARG A 235 16.68 25.88 8.48
N VAL A 236 15.66 26.56 9.02
CA VAL A 236 14.73 27.35 8.20
C VAL A 236 15.65 28.32 7.51
N VAL A 237 16.00 28.02 6.24
CA VAL A 237 16.86 28.92 5.49
C VAL A 237 15.96 30.12 5.36
N PRO A 238 16.27 31.24 6.05
CA PRO A 238 15.36 32.35 6.08
C PRO A 238 15.05 32.69 4.62
N ALA A 239 13.75 32.75 4.29
CA ALA A 239 13.26 32.95 2.92
C ALA A 239 13.87 34.17 2.22
N ALA A 240 14.54 35.05 2.98
CA ALA A 240 15.33 36.18 2.51
C ALA A 240 16.59 35.84 1.70
N ALA A 241 17.12 34.61 1.74
CA ALA A 241 18.37 34.27 1.03
C ALA A 241 18.21 33.94 -0.46
N PHE A 242 16.97 33.76 -0.97
CA PHE A 242 16.71 33.50 -2.39
C PHE A 242 16.31 34.75 -3.20
N ALA A 243 16.36 35.94 -2.59
CA ALA A 243 15.88 37.17 -3.21
C ALA A 243 16.92 37.92 -4.09
N SER A 244 18.09 37.38 -4.41
CA SER A 244 19.10 38.15 -5.15
C SER A 244 20.01 37.33 -6.07
N THR A 245 19.41 36.72 -7.09
CA THR A 245 20.06 36.62 -8.42
C THR A 245 18.99 36.74 -9.49
N ALA A 246 18.46 37.95 -9.67
CA ALA A 246 17.90 38.33 -10.95
C ALA A 246 19.06 38.35 -11.94
N THR A 247 19.26 37.24 -12.65
CA THR A 247 20.13 37.19 -13.82
C THR A 247 19.53 38.15 -14.85
N THR A 248 20.11 39.35 -14.94
CA THR A 248 19.87 40.28 -16.04
C THR A 248 20.12 39.54 -17.35
N ILE A 249 19.04 39.24 -18.06
CA ILE A 249 19.09 38.70 -19.42
C ILE A 249 19.66 39.82 -20.30
N PRO A 250 20.80 39.63 -20.99
CA PRO A 250 21.34 40.64 -21.87
C PRO A 250 20.38 40.88 -23.05
N PRO A 251 20.02 42.14 -23.36
CA PRO A 251 19.24 42.46 -24.54
C PRO A 251 20.13 42.34 -25.78
N GLY A 252 19.85 41.37 -26.67
CA GLY A 252 20.47 41.40 -28.01
C GLY A 252 20.74 40.09 -28.76
N ALA A 253 20.19 38.94 -28.36
CA ALA A 253 20.23 37.76 -29.23
C ALA A 253 18.97 37.71 -30.12
N PRO A 254 19.09 37.68 -31.46
CA PRO A 254 17.94 37.47 -32.34
C PRO A 254 17.39 36.07 -32.12
N TYR A 255 16.20 36.00 -31.51
CA TYR A 255 15.42 34.79 -31.40
C TYR A 255 15.00 34.36 -32.80
N SER A 256 15.60 33.27 -33.30
CA SER A 256 15.11 32.57 -34.48
C SER A 256 13.74 31.99 -34.14
N MET A 257 12.70 32.56 -34.75
CA MET A 257 11.31 32.11 -34.68
C MET A 257 11.15 30.78 -35.41
N ALA A 258 11.62 29.69 -34.82
CA ALA A 258 11.11 28.36 -35.15
C ALA A 258 9.81 28.18 -34.35
N THR A 259 8.68 28.32 -35.02
CA THR A 259 7.34 28.07 -34.48
C THR A 259 7.22 26.62 -34.00
N PRO A 260 7.06 26.36 -32.68
CA PRO A 260 6.57 25.07 -32.26
C PRO A 260 5.07 25.02 -32.60
N VAL A 261 4.71 24.18 -33.57
CA VAL A 261 3.33 23.76 -33.77
C VAL A 261 2.87 23.08 -32.49
N ALA A 262 2.10 23.81 -31.69
CA ALA A 262 1.48 23.31 -30.47
C ALA A 262 0.39 22.29 -30.84
N PRO A 263 0.42 21.04 -30.33
CA PRO A 263 -0.78 20.23 -30.28
C PRO A 263 -1.75 20.91 -29.29
N GLY A 264 -2.93 21.28 -29.79
CA GLY A 264 -3.97 21.98 -29.04
C GLY A 264 -4.37 21.23 -27.77
N GLY A 265 -3.83 21.69 -26.64
CA GLY A 265 -4.33 21.36 -25.31
C GLY A 265 -5.38 22.38 -24.91
N THR A 266 -6.64 21.96 -24.88
CA THR A 266 -7.73 22.70 -24.25
C THR A 266 -7.49 22.75 -22.74
N ALA A 267 -6.89 23.85 -22.30
CA ALA A 267 -6.78 24.18 -20.89
C ALA A 267 -8.06 24.85 -20.38
N GLN A 268 -8.65 24.21 -19.37
CA GLN A 268 -9.32 24.81 -18.21
C GLN A 268 -10.70 25.45 -18.40
N ALA A 269 -11.70 24.76 -17.85
CA ALA A 269 -12.73 25.41 -17.04
C ALA A 269 -12.51 25.03 -15.57
N LEU A 270 -12.18 26.06 -14.79
CA LEU A 270 -12.22 26.12 -13.33
C LEU A 270 -13.44 25.36 -12.75
N PHE A 271 -13.19 24.37 -11.91
CA PHE A 271 -14.15 23.93 -10.89
C PHE A 271 -13.63 24.34 -9.52
N THR A 272 -13.90 25.59 -9.15
CA THR A 272 -13.98 26.02 -7.75
C THR A 272 -15.29 25.46 -7.21
N GLN A 273 -15.26 24.29 -6.57
CA GLN A 273 -16.41 23.84 -5.79
C GLN A 273 -16.40 24.52 -4.41
N PRO A 274 -17.49 25.21 -4.01
CA PRO A 274 -17.63 25.72 -2.67
C PRO A 274 -17.81 24.53 -1.70
N VAL A 275 -16.98 24.47 -0.66
CA VAL A 275 -17.12 23.52 0.44
C VAL A 275 -18.40 23.87 1.22
N PRO A 276 -19.42 23.00 1.29
CA PRO A 276 -20.60 23.26 2.10
C PRO A 276 -20.23 23.17 3.59
N SER A 277 -20.17 24.32 4.25
CA SER A 277 -19.90 24.47 5.68
C SER A 277 -21.14 24.23 6.56
N LYS A 278 -21.76 23.05 6.43
CA LYS A 278 -22.78 22.60 7.40
C LYS A 278 -22.39 21.26 8.02
N PRO A 279 -22.19 21.20 9.35
CA PRO A 279 -22.08 19.92 10.03
C PRO A 279 -23.47 19.29 10.07
N GLU A 280 -23.79 18.45 9.09
CA GLU A 280 -24.90 17.52 9.21
C GLU A 280 -24.59 16.59 10.38
N THR A 281 -25.44 16.67 11.40
CA THR A 281 -25.45 15.75 12.53
C THR A 281 -25.80 14.37 11.99
N ILE A 282 -24.79 13.58 11.65
CA ILE A 282 -24.94 12.16 11.33
C ILE A 282 -25.47 11.49 12.60
N LYS A 283 -26.79 11.29 12.66
CA LYS A 283 -27.40 10.37 13.61
C LYS A 283 -26.75 9.02 13.35
N ARG A 284 -25.86 8.59 14.26
CA ARG A 284 -25.34 7.22 14.30
C ARG A 284 -26.53 6.28 14.36
N VAL A 285 -26.93 5.75 13.22
CA VAL A 285 -27.78 4.56 13.15
C VAL A 285 -26.93 3.47 13.77
N ALA A 286 -27.34 3.01 14.96
CA ALA A 286 -26.69 1.90 15.62
C ALA A 286 -26.71 0.70 14.67
N LEU A 287 -25.53 0.35 14.15
CA LEU A 287 -25.36 -0.88 13.38
C LEU A 287 -25.87 -2.04 14.26
N PRO A 288 -26.73 -2.92 13.74
CA PRO A 288 -27.20 -4.07 14.51
C PRO A 288 -25.98 -4.87 14.95
N VAL A 289 -25.84 -5.03 16.27
CA VAL A 289 -24.78 -5.81 16.90
C VAL A 289 -24.77 -7.19 16.24
N ALA A 290 -23.66 -7.51 15.57
CA ALA A 290 -23.49 -8.78 14.88
C ALA A 290 -23.69 -9.90 15.91
N LYS A 291 -24.74 -10.72 15.71
CA LYS A 291 -24.98 -11.88 16.55
C LYS A 291 -23.75 -12.80 16.47
N PRO A 292 -23.24 -13.32 17.60
CA PRO A 292 -22.09 -14.21 17.60
C PRO A 292 -22.40 -15.42 16.71
N LYS A 293 -21.45 -15.74 15.82
CA LYS A 293 -21.55 -16.88 14.91
C LYS A 293 -21.60 -18.15 15.77
N PRO A 294 -22.63 -19.01 15.67
CA PRO A 294 -22.73 -20.20 16.49
C PRO A 294 -21.54 -21.11 16.18
N SER A 295 -20.79 -21.47 17.22
CA SER A 295 -19.61 -22.31 17.11
C SER A 295 -19.97 -23.77 16.85
N ASN A 296 -21.22 -24.18 17.13
CA ASN A 296 -21.71 -25.52 16.89
C ASN A 296 -23.07 -25.54 16.20
N LEU A 297 -23.26 -26.55 15.35
CA LEU A 297 -24.49 -26.78 14.59
C LEU A 297 -25.71 -27.03 15.50
N MET A 298 -25.47 -27.51 16.73
CA MET A 298 -26.53 -27.67 17.74
C MET A 298 -27.08 -26.33 18.27
N ASP A 299 -26.28 -25.26 18.28
CA ASP A 299 -26.74 -23.94 18.70
C ASP A 299 -27.64 -23.29 17.63
N VAL A 300 -27.41 -23.62 16.36
CA VAL A 300 -28.29 -23.22 15.24
C VAL A 300 -29.68 -23.83 15.41
N PHE A 301 -29.76 -25.12 15.73
CA PHE A 301 -31.04 -25.80 15.96
C PHE A 301 -31.75 -25.30 17.21
N ARG A 302 -31.02 -25.01 18.29
CA ARG A 302 -31.61 -24.48 19.52
C ARG A 302 -32.16 -23.06 19.33
N ALA A 303 -31.48 -22.23 18.53
CA ALA A 303 -31.94 -20.89 18.18
C ALA A 303 -33.15 -20.89 17.22
N ALA A 304 -33.34 -21.95 16.42
CA ALA A 304 -34.49 -22.09 15.51
C ALA A 304 -35.76 -22.62 16.20
N ALA A 305 -35.64 -23.15 17.42
CA ALA A 305 -36.76 -23.67 18.21
C ALA A 305 -37.38 -22.64 19.18
N GLN A 306 -36.82 -21.42 19.24
CA GLN A 306 -37.32 -20.27 20.01
C GLN A 306 -37.97 -19.25 19.08
#